data_AF-A0A1H5S0W8-F1
#
_entry.id   AF-A0A1H5S0W8-F1
#
_cell.length_a   1.000
_cell.length_b   1.000
_cell.length_c   1.000
_cell.angle_alpha   90.00
_cell.angle_beta   90.00
_cell.angle_gamma   90.00
#
_symmetry.space_group_name_H-M   'P 1'
#
loop_
_entity.id
_entity.type
_entity.pdbx_description
1 polymer ?
#
loop_
_entity_poly.entity_id
_entity_poly.type
_entity_poly.pdbx_seq_one_letter_code
_entity_poly.pdbx_strand_id
1 'polypeptide(L)'
;MNSAELKNKISDLRPNYSDKYRSMIETISNKQEKIGKGNIAQFGPFFQTFMYACVIGLRLGKPKYFESQEKTSEFAPLFRWKPEPIKDYLIMMLLNRSADYGYNWIDLENADDETIAKFLRAFVREMEGYANRGFEYIYEKWEKERVMFSSPTVFIDILKEI
;
A
#
# COMPACT_ATOMS: atom_id res chain seq x y z
N MET A 1 22.06 -13.84 6.10
CA MET A 1 20.65 -14.06 6.44
C MET A 1 19.97 -14.67 5.22
N ASN A 2 19.41 -15.87 5.29
CA ASN A 2 18.93 -16.52 4.07
C ASN A 2 17.66 -15.85 3.50
N SER A 3 17.32 -16.18 2.24
CA SER A 3 16.15 -15.63 1.55
C SER A 3 14.81 -15.84 2.28
N ALA A 4 14.67 -16.93 3.04
CA ALA A 4 13.45 -17.21 3.82
C ALA A 4 13.33 -16.29 5.03
N GLU A 5 14.44 -16.01 5.71
CA GLU A 5 14.51 -15.07 6.83
C GLU A 5 14.17 -13.64 6.37
N LEU A 6 14.70 -13.20 5.22
CA LEU A 6 14.36 -11.89 4.64
C LEU A 6 12.84 -11.79 4.36
N LYS A 7 12.28 -12.83 3.72
CA LYS A 7 10.85 -12.89 3.41
C LYS A 7 9.98 -12.81 4.66
N ASN A 8 10.37 -13.48 5.74
CA ASN A 8 9.65 -13.43 7.01
C ASN A 8 9.70 -12.02 7.62
N LYS A 9 10.89 -11.40 7.67
CA LYS A 9 11.04 -10.03 8.17
C LYS A 9 10.22 -9.02 7.36
N ILE A 10 10.15 -9.17 6.03
CA ILE A 10 9.26 -8.34 5.18
C ILE A 10 7.80 -8.60 5.53
N SER A 11 7.40 -9.86 5.71
CA SER A 11 6.02 -10.26 6.00
C SER A 11 5.50 -9.74 7.35
N ASP A 12 6.40 -9.45 8.29
CA ASP A 12 6.08 -8.89 9.61
C ASP A 12 5.92 -7.36 9.60
N LEU A 13 6.28 -6.68 8.50
CA LEU A 13 6.13 -5.23 8.38
C LEU A 13 4.66 -4.80 8.51
N ARG A 14 4.48 -3.63 9.12
CA ARG A 14 3.19 -2.96 9.32
C ARG A 14 3.24 -1.57 8.70
N PRO A 15 2.92 -1.44 7.41
CA PRO A 15 2.93 -0.13 6.77
C PRO A 15 1.83 0.75 7.35
N ASN A 16 2.07 2.05 7.33
CA ASN A 16 1.20 3.08 7.82
C ASN A 16 0.37 3.73 6.70
N TYR A 17 -0.72 4.40 7.08
CA TYR A 17 -1.43 5.37 6.27
C TYR A 17 -1.70 6.64 7.06
N SER A 18 -1.88 7.74 6.34
CA SER A 18 -2.34 9.00 6.91
C SER A 18 -3.79 8.90 7.37
N ASP A 19 -4.06 9.31 8.61
CA ASP A 19 -5.39 9.26 9.22
C ASP A 19 -6.42 10.11 8.47
N LYS A 20 -5.99 11.10 7.68
CA LYS A 20 -6.89 11.93 6.86
C LYS A 20 -7.68 11.10 5.84
N TYR A 21 -7.13 9.97 5.39
CA TYR A 21 -7.80 9.07 4.45
C TYR A 21 -8.68 8.03 5.13
N ARG A 22 -8.63 7.91 6.47
CA ARG A 22 -9.32 6.85 7.23
C ARG A 22 -10.79 6.73 6.85
N SER A 23 -11.53 7.84 6.86
CA SER A 23 -12.96 7.83 6.58
C SER A 23 -13.26 7.30 5.17
N MET A 24 -12.47 7.70 4.18
CA MET A 24 -12.59 7.19 2.81
C MET A 24 -12.27 5.69 2.76
N ILE A 25 -11.13 5.27 3.30
CA ILE A 25 -10.70 3.86 3.30
C ILE A 25 -11.77 2.99 3.96
N GLU A 26 -12.27 3.39 5.13
CA GLU A 26 -13.33 2.68 5.85
C GLU A 26 -14.64 2.58 5.07
N THR A 27 -14.93 3.56 4.20
CA THR A 27 -16.17 3.60 3.42
C THR A 27 -16.10 2.71 2.18
N ILE A 28 -14.94 2.69 1.50
CA ILE A 28 -14.75 1.88 0.27
C ILE A 28 -14.29 0.44 0.57
N SER A 29 -13.92 0.15 1.82
CA SER A 29 -13.59 -1.20 2.27
C SER A 29 -14.82 -1.93 2.82
N ASN A 30 -14.82 -3.25 2.71
CA ASN A 30 -15.83 -4.13 3.29
C ASN A 30 -15.71 -4.08 4.82
N LYS A 31 -16.60 -3.36 5.50
CA LYS A 31 -16.92 -3.69 6.89
C LYS A 31 -17.86 -4.90 6.84
N GLN A 32 -17.47 -6.02 7.45
CA GLN A 32 -18.27 -7.26 7.50
C GLN A 32 -19.68 -7.05 8.10
N GLU A 33 -19.95 -5.86 8.65
CA GLU A 33 -21.27 -5.43 9.09
C GLU A 33 -21.66 -4.09 8.42
N LYS A 34 -22.40 -4.19 7.31
CA LYS A 34 -23.64 -3.43 7.04
C LYS A 34 -24.15 -3.74 5.62
N ILE A 35 -25.09 -4.67 5.57
CA ILE A 35 -26.05 -4.77 4.48
C ILE A 35 -26.89 -3.48 4.50
N GLY A 36 -26.80 -2.70 3.42
CA GLY A 36 -27.72 -1.60 3.13
C GLY A 36 -27.40 -0.27 3.82
N LYS A 37 -26.90 0.70 3.04
CA LYS A 37 -27.29 2.15 3.02
C LYS A 37 -26.30 3.03 2.21
N GLY A 38 -25.87 2.60 1.02
CA GLY A 38 -25.08 3.51 0.16
C GLY A 38 -24.89 2.99 -1.25
N ASN A 39 -24.91 3.91 -2.23
CA ASN A 39 -24.58 3.69 -3.64
C ASN A 39 -23.05 3.49 -3.86
N ILE A 40 -22.30 3.02 -2.87
CA ILE A 40 -20.84 2.87 -2.95
C ILE A 40 -20.55 1.37 -2.96
N ALA A 41 -19.85 0.89 -3.97
CA ALA A 41 -19.40 -0.48 -4.02
C ALA A 41 -18.31 -0.70 -2.94
N GLN A 42 -18.31 -1.86 -2.30
CA GLN A 42 -17.28 -2.23 -1.34
C GLN A 42 -16.28 -3.18 -2.04
N PHE A 43 -14.99 -2.90 -1.90
CA PHE A 43 -13.96 -3.47 -2.80
C PHE A 43 -13.00 -4.46 -2.15
N GLY A 44 -13.31 -4.89 -0.92
CA GLY A 44 -12.53 -5.89 -0.18
C GLY A 44 -12.12 -5.43 1.22
N PRO A 45 -11.36 -6.25 1.94
CA PRO A 45 -10.85 -5.91 3.27
C PRO A 45 -10.02 -4.62 3.30
N PHE A 46 -9.96 -4.00 4.47
CA PHE A 46 -9.27 -2.72 4.70
C PHE A 46 -7.84 -2.63 4.10
N PHE A 47 -7.05 -3.69 4.20
CA PHE A 47 -5.68 -3.74 3.64
C PHE A 47 -5.62 -3.83 2.11
N GLN A 48 -6.67 -4.29 1.42
CA GLN A 48 -6.68 -4.30 -0.06
C GLN A 48 -6.67 -2.88 -0.62
N THR A 49 -7.32 -1.96 0.08
CA THR A 49 -7.33 -0.54 -0.27
C THR A 49 -5.91 0.05 -0.25
N PHE A 50 -5.04 -0.39 0.67
CA PHE A 50 -3.60 -0.04 0.62
C PHE A 50 -2.90 -0.64 -0.60
N MET A 51 -3.15 -1.91 -0.90
CA MET A 51 -2.53 -2.57 -2.06
C MET A 51 -2.87 -1.83 -3.36
N TYR A 52 -4.14 -1.47 -3.56
CA TYR A 52 -4.57 -0.70 -4.74
C TYR A 52 -3.97 0.70 -4.77
N ALA A 53 -3.95 1.40 -3.64
CA ALA A 53 -3.30 2.71 -3.54
C ALA A 53 -1.81 2.62 -3.90
N CYS A 54 -1.11 1.58 -3.44
CA CYS A 54 0.30 1.36 -3.78
C CYS A 54 0.49 1.17 -5.29
N VAL A 55 -0.35 0.35 -5.97
CA VAL A 55 -0.29 0.18 -7.43
C VAL A 55 -0.52 1.51 -8.16
N ILE A 56 -1.52 2.29 -7.74
CA ILE A 56 -1.82 3.60 -8.32
C ILE A 56 -0.63 4.54 -8.14
N GLY A 57 -0.06 4.62 -6.94
CA GLY A 57 1.13 5.45 -6.68
C GLY A 57 2.35 5.02 -7.49
N LEU A 58 2.58 3.71 -7.64
CA LEU A 58 3.64 3.17 -8.49
C LEU A 58 3.46 3.55 -9.96
N ARG A 59 2.21 3.62 -10.44
CA ARG A 59 1.89 4.09 -11.81
C ARG A 59 2.08 5.58 -11.99
N LEU A 60 1.72 6.39 -10.99
CA LEU A 60 1.99 7.83 -10.96
C LEU A 60 3.49 8.17 -10.87
N GLY A 61 4.32 7.19 -10.51
CA GLY A 61 5.76 7.20 -10.77
C GLY A 61 6.64 7.93 -9.75
N LYS A 62 6.08 8.59 -8.73
CA LYS A 62 6.87 9.21 -7.65
C LYS A 62 6.21 9.00 -6.28
N PRO A 63 6.94 8.52 -5.27
CA PRO A 63 6.40 8.38 -3.92
C PRO A 63 6.16 9.76 -3.31
N LYS A 64 5.15 9.86 -2.44
CA LYS A 64 4.90 11.01 -1.58
C LYS A 64 5.04 10.57 -0.14
N TYR A 65 6.15 10.87 0.51
CA TYR A 65 6.36 10.48 1.91
C TYR A 65 5.47 11.29 2.87
N PHE A 66 5.23 10.73 4.06
CA PHE A 66 4.50 11.44 5.11
C PHE A 66 5.25 12.69 5.57
N GLU A 67 4.49 13.72 5.93
CA GLU A 67 5.04 14.93 6.55
C GLU A 67 5.42 14.64 8.01
N SER A 68 6.40 15.36 8.57
CA SER A 68 6.93 15.09 9.93
C SER A 68 5.90 15.17 11.06
N GLN A 69 4.77 15.85 10.84
CA GLN A 69 3.68 16.01 11.83
C GLN A 69 2.40 15.28 11.41
N GLU A 70 2.46 14.48 10.34
CA GLU A 70 1.30 13.77 9.83
C GLU A 70 0.90 12.65 10.79
N LYS A 71 -0.38 12.64 11.21
CA LYS A 71 -0.92 11.56 12.03
C LYS A 71 -1.12 10.33 11.15
N THR A 72 -0.51 9.22 11.56
CA THR A 72 -0.59 7.96 10.83
C THR A 72 -1.07 6.83 11.72
N SER A 73 -1.63 5.80 11.09
CA SER A 73 -2.01 4.55 11.75
C SER A 73 -1.50 3.34 10.99
N GLU A 74 -1.21 2.27 11.73
CA GLU A 74 -0.72 1.01 11.16
C GLU A 74 -1.86 0.22 10.47
N PHE A 75 -1.54 -0.44 9.36
CA PHE A 75 -2.29 -1.59 8.89
C PHE A 75 -1.92 -2.85 9.68
N ALA A 76 -2.74 -3.91 9.49
CA ALA A 76 -2.35 -5.24 9.90
C ALA A 76 -1.01 -5.66 9.23
N PRO A 77 -0.21 -6.55 9.84
CA PRO A 77 1.01 -7.08 9.23
C PRO A 77 0.79 -7.67 7.84
N LEU A 78 1.79 -7.54 6.96
CA LEU A 78 1.72 -8.02 5.57
C LEU A 78 1.36 -9.51 5.46
N PHE A 79 1.78 -10.36 6.39
CA PHE A 79 1.45 -11.79 6.37
C PHE A 79 -0.07 -12.07 6.40
N ARG A 80 -0.89 -11.14 6.92
CA ARG A 80 -2.36 -11.25 6.96
C ARG A 80 -3.04 -10.82 5.66
N TRP A 81 -2.32 -10.21 4.74
CA TRP A 81 -2.91 -9.58 3.57
C TRP A 81 -3.29 -10.61 2.52
N LYS A 82 -4.47 -10.44 1.93
CA LYS A 82 -5.03 -11.28 0.87
C LYS A 82 -5.65 -10.41 -0.25
N PRO A 83 -5.67 -10.86 -1.50
CA PRO A 83 -5.10 -12.11 -1.99
C PRO A 83 -3.56 -12.05 -2.01
N GLU A 84 -2.95 -13.18 -1.65
CA GLU A 84 -1.49 -13.31 -1.55
C GLU A 84 -0.73 -13.00 -2.85
N PRO A 85 -1.24 -13.39 -4.05
CA PRO A 85 -0.61 -12.99 -5.30
C PRO A 85 -0.44 -11.47 -5.49
N ILE A 86 -1.40 -10.64 -5.06
CA ILE A 86 -1.29 -9.18 -5.20
C ILE A 86 -0.23 -8.63 -4.23
N LYS A 87 -0.24 -9.12 -2.97
CA LYS A 87 0.75 -8.77 -1.96
C LYS A 87 2.17 -9.13 -2.45
N ASP A 88 2.36 -10.35 -2.94
CA ASP A 88 3.67 -10.82 -3.42
C ASP A 88 4.14 -10.03 -4.64
N TYR A 89 3.22 -9.71 -5.57
CA TYR A 89 3.52 -8.85 -6.72
C TYR A 89 3.98 -7.45 -6.31
N LEU A 90 3.31 -6.82 -5.33
CA LEU A 90 3.70 -5.52 -4.78
C LEU A 90 5.09 -5.57 -4.13
N ILE A 91 5.34 -6.58 -3.30
CA ILE A 91 6.64 -6.76 -2.66
C ILE A 91 7.74 -6.91 -3.72
N MET A 92 7.51 -7.76 -4.73
CA MET A 92 8.48 -8.00 -5.80
C MET A 92 8.74 -6.76 -6.66
N MET A 93 7.70 -5.96 -6.95
CA MET A 93 7.88 -4.69 -7.66
C MET A 93 8.77 -3.72 -6.88
N LEU A 94 8.56 -3.59 -5.57
CA LEU A 94 9.37 -2.72 -4.72
C LEU A 94 10.81 -3.24 -4.58
N LEU A 95 10.99 -4.56 -4.39
CA LEU A 95 12.31 -5.18 -4.37
C LEU A 95 13.10 -4.92 -5.65
N ASN A 96 12.46 -5.03 -6.82
CA ASN A 96 13.10 -4.73 -8.11
C ASN A 96 13.47 -3.25 -8.27
N ARG A 97 12.83 -2.35 -7.52
CA ARG A 97 13.15 -0.92 -7.45
C ARG A 97 14.09 -0.57 -6.30
N SER A 98 14.64 -1.55 -5.59
CA SER A 98 15.52 -1.31 -4.44
C SER A 98 16.72 -0.42 -4.72
N ALA A 99 17.22 -0.43 -5.96
CA ALA A 99 18.31 0.43 -6.39
C ALA A 99 17.96 1.92 -6.26
N ASP A 100 16.70 2.29 -6.49
CA ASP A 100 16.22 3.68 -6.42
C ASP A 100 16.32 4.26 -5.00
N TYR A 101 16.34 3.40 -3.99
CA TYR A 101 16.47 3.77 -2.58
C TYR A 101 17.74 3.19 -1.93
N GLY A 102 18.76 2.90 -2.74
CA GLY A 102 20.14 2.67 -2.30
C GLY A 102 20.51 1.23 -1.94
N TYR A 103 19.72 0.26 -2.37
CA TYR A 103 19.97 -1.16 -2.10
C TYR A 103 19.94 -2.00 -3.36
N ASN A 104 20.82 -2.98 -3.46
CA ASN A 104 20.63 -4.07 -4.39
C ASN A 104 20.13 -5.26 -3.58
N TRP A 105 18.88 -5.69 -3.82
CA TRP A 105 18.25 -6.71 -2.97
C TRP A 105 18.99 -8.06 -3.00
N ILE A 106 19.75 -8.35 -4.07
CA ILE A 106 20.57 -9.56 -4.19
C ILE A 106 21.67 -9.55 -3.11
N ASP A 107 22.22 -8.38 -2.80
CA ASP A 107 23.31 -8.23 -1.84
C ASP A 107 22.85 -8.39 -0.37
N LEU A 108 21.53 -8.43 -0.14
CA LEU A 108 20.94 -8.60 1.19
C LEU A 108 21.06 -10.03 1.74
N GLU A 109 21.28 -11.04 0.90
CA GLU A 109 21.36 -12.44 1.35
C GLU A 109 22.55 -12.66 2.32
N ASN A 110 23.65 -11.94 2.13
CA ASN A 110 24.83 -12.04 2.98
C ASN A 110 25.03 -10.80 3.87
N ALA A 111 24.07 -9.88 3.88
CA ALA A 111 24.14 -8.68 4.69
C ALA A 111 23.98 -8.99 6.19
N ASP A 112 24.60 -8.14 7.01
CA ASP A 112 24.43 -8.14 8.46
C ASP A 112 23.04 -7.63 8.90
N ASP A 113 22.66 -7.93 10.14
CA ASP A 113 21.36 -7.53 10.67
C ASP A 113 21.13 -6.01 10.68
N GLU A 114 22.20 -5.21 10.81
CA GLU A 114 22.11 -3.76 10.77
C GLU A 114 21.70 -3.25 9.38
N THR A 115 22.34 -3.77 8.34
CA THR A 115 22.05 -3.47 6.94
C THR A 115 20.64 -3.91 6.58
N ILE A 116 20.23 -5.09 7.03
CA ILE A 116 18.86 -5.58 6.86
C ILE A 116 17.85 -4.66 7.56
N ALA A 117 18.10 -4.23 8.79
CA ALA A 117 17.21 -3.32 9.49
C ALA A 117 17.09 -1.96 8.78
N LYS A 118 18.20 -1.44 8.22
CA LYS A 118 18.17 -0.21 7.41
C LYS A 118 17.38 -0.42 6.12
N PHE A 119 17.59 -1.54 5.43
CA PHE A 119 16.85 -1.91 4.23
C PHE A 119 15.34 -2.01 4.51
N LEU A 120 14.92 -2.71 5.57
CA LEU A 120 13.50 -2.87 5.90
C LEU A 120 12.81 -1.53 6.20
N ARG A 121 13.53 -0.60 6.86
CA ARG A 121 13.04 0.77 7.07
C ARG A 121 12.89 1.55 5.76
N ALA A 122 13.85 1.43 4.85
CA ALA A 122 13.74 2.06 3.52
C ALA A 122 12.61 1.43 2.70
N PHE A 123 12.51 0.10 2.69
CA PHE A 123 11.49 -0.67 1.99
C PHE A 123 10.08 -0.30 2.42
N VAL A 124 9.81 -0.26 3.73
CA VAL A 124 8.48 0.13 4.24
C VAL A 124 8.18 1.60 3.94
N ARG A 125 9.17 2.49 4.06
CA ARG A 125 9.02 3.92 3.73
C ARG A 125 8.66 4.13 2.26
N GLU A 126 9.28 3.38 1.34
CA GLU A 126 8.97 3.43 -0.08
C GLU A 126 7.56 2.90 -0.36
N MET A 127 7.22 1.75 0.23
CA MET A 127 5.88 1.17 0.14
C MET A 127 4.80 2.16 0.60
N GLU A 128 5.01 2.79 1.76
CA GLU A 128 4.16 3.83 2.32
C GLU A 128 4.12 5.08 1.44
N GLY A 129 5.25 5.50 0.88
CA GLY A 129 5.34 6.67 0.01
C GLY A 129 4.54 6.51 -1.28
N TYR A 130 4.64 5.36 -1.94
CA TYR A 130 3.80 5.06 -3.10
C TYR A 130 2.33 4.93 -2.71
N ALA A 131 2.01 4.21 -1.64
CA ALA A 131 0.63 4.10 -1.16
C ALA A 131 0.02 5.46 -0.82
N ASN A 132 0.76 6.35 -0.15
CA ASN A 132 0.30 7.70 0.21
C ASN A 132 0.03 8.55 -1.04
N ARG A 133 0.87 8.46 -2.08
CA ARG A 133 0.61 9.11 -3.37
C ARG A 133 -0.66 8.57 -4.03
N GLY A 134 -0.87 7.26 -4.01
CA GLY A 134 -2.10 6.67 -4.53
C GLY A 134 -3.33 7.05 -3.73
N PHE A 135 -3.23 7.09 -2.40
CA PHE A 135 -4.31 7.55 -1.53
C PHE A 135 -4.69 9.00 -1.77
N GLU A 136 -3.71 9.87 -1.99
CA GLU A 136 -3.96 11.25 -2.39
C GLU A 136 -4.80 11.31 -3.67
N TYR A 137 -4.42 10.56 -4.70
CA TYR A 137 -5.17 10.50 -5.96
C TYR A 137 -6.60 9.97 -5.77
N ILE A 138 -6.74 8.85 -5.05
CA ILE A 138 -8.05 8.26 -4.75
C ILE A 138 -8.91 9.24 -3.93
N TYR A 139 -8.31 9.96 -2.98
CA TYR A 139 -9.01 10.92 -2.14
C TYR A 139 -9.48 12.14 -2.92
N GLU A 140 -8.68 12.66 -3.84
CA GLU A 140 -9.13 13.71 -4.76
C GLU A 140 -10.33 13.27 -5.60
N LYS A 141 -10.28 12.05 -6.13
CA LYS A 141 -11.39 11.44 -6.87
C LYS A 141 -12.62 11.23 -5.98
N TRP A 142 -12.41 10.82 -4.73
CA TRP A 142 -13.48 10.64 -3.75
C TRP A 142 -14.22 11.94 -3.44
N GLU A 143 -13.50 13.05 -3.29
CA GLU A 143 -14.08 14.36 -2.99
C GLU A 143 -14.74 15.00 -4.22
N LYS A 144 -14.15 14.85 -5.42
CA LYS A 144 -14.61 15.52 -6.66
C LYS A 144 -15.59 14.70 -7.51
N GLU A 145 -15.44 13.37 -7.51
CA GLU A 145 -16.08 12.46 -8.47
C GLU A 145 -16.72 11.26 -7.77
N ARG A 146 -17.25 11.45 -6.56
CA ARG A 146 -17.71 10.37 -5.65
C ARG A 146 -18.61 9.30 -6.29
N VAL A 147 -19.40 9.65 -7.30
CA VAL A 147 -20.28 8.72 -8.05
C VAL A 147 -19.48 7.57 -8.66
N MET A 148 -18.23 7.77 -9.08
CA MET A 148 -17.42 6.70 -9.67
C MET A 148 -17.21 5.51 -8.72
N PHE A 149 -17.24 5.74 -7.41
CA PHE A 149 -17.08 4.70 -6.39
C PHE A 149 -18.32 3.81 -6.23
N SER A 150 -19.39 4.07 -6.98
CA SER A 150 -20.49 3.11 -7.17
C SER A 150 -20.11 1.97 -8.13
N SER A 151 -19.10 2.17 -8.97
CA SER A 151 -18.66 1.19 -9.96
C SER A 151 -17.90 0.05 -9.28
N PRO A 152 -18.27 -1.22 -9.48
CA PRO A 152 -17.52 -2.36 -8.96
C PRO A 152 -16.09 -2.46 -9.54
N THR A 153 -15.80 -1.72 -10.61
CA THR A 153 -14.50 -1.69 -11.30
C THR A 153 -13.72 -0.40 -11.08
N VAL A 154 -14.09 0.44 -10.08
CA VAL A 154 -13.52 1.79 -9.90
C VAL A 154 -11.99 1.84 -9.95
N PHE A 155 -11.29 0.85 -9.38
CA PHE A 155 -9.82 0.82 -9.42
C PHE A 155 -9.26 0.52 -10.80
N ILE A 156 -9.94 -0.31 -11.60
CA ILE A 156 -9.57 -0.54 -13.01
C ILE A 156 -9.80 0.73 -13.81
N ASP A 157 -10.90 1.42 -13.54
CA ASP A 157 -11.25 2.66 -14.23
C ASP A 157 -10.22 3.76 -13.91
N ILE A 158 -9.85 3.92 -12.63
CA ILE A 158 -8.74 4.79 -12.20
C ILE A 158 -7.43 4.43 -12.92
N LEU A 159 -7.07 3.15 -12.99
CA LEU A 159 -5.82 2.71 -13.63
C LEU A 159 -5.79 2.94 -15.14
N LYS A 160 -6.94 3.05 -15.81
CA LYS A 160 -7.02 3.39 -17.25
C LYS A 160 -6.85 4.88 -17.52
N GLU A 161 -7.10 5.72 -16.52
CA GLU A 161 -6.95 7.18 -16.64
C GLU A 161 -5.50 7.65 -16.51
N ILE A 162 -4.62 6.82 -15.93
CA ILE A 162 -3.23 7.18 -15.57
C ILE A 162 -2.16 6.42 -16.36
#